data_AF-A0A9C9KR73-F1
#
_entry.id   AF-A0A9C9KR73-F1
#
_cell.length_a   1.000
_cell.length_b   1.000
_cell.length_c   1.000
_cell.angle_alpha   90.00
_cell.angle_beta   90.00
_cell.angle_gamma   90.00
#
_symmetry.space_group_name_H-M   'P 1'
#
loop_
_entity.id
_entity.type
_entity.pdbx_description
1 polymer ?
#
loop_
_entity_poly.entity_id
_entity_poly.type
_entity_poly.pdbx_seq_one_letter_code
_entity_poly.pdbx_strand_id
1 'polypeptide(L)'
;LGLHDERHSVLELAKGKLTTDPDNHTGEGIFFSSRMFDSFTILSGNVYFSHTHGEVEDWILEHQKSQTGTMVVMKLSNNTSRTSKQVFDSFTSDDDYGFTKTIVPVRLTQYGDDKLVSRSQAKRLLVRVDKFKTVIFDFNEVESIGQAFADEVFRVFANRHPDMELVPLYANNAVMQMINRATSSEKP
;
A
#
# COMPACT_ATOMS: atom_id res chain seq x y z
N LEU A 1 6.86 5.75 -16.04
CA LEU A 1 6.98 5.26 -14.65
C LEU A 1 8.37 4.77 -14.29
N GLY A 2 9.23 4.35 -15.24
CA GLY A 2 10.63 4.01 -14.95
C GLY A 2 10.80 2.89 -13.91
N LEU A 3 9.80 2.01 -13.78
CA LEU A 3 9.82 0.92 -12.81
C LEU A 3 10.79 -0.16 -13.31
N HIS A 4 11.61 -0.68 -12.42
CA HIS A 4 12.50 -1.80 -12.72
C HIS A 4 11.75 -3.11 -13.00
N ASP A 5 10.50 -3.21 -12.53
CA ASP A 5 9.65 -4.40 -12.62
C ASP A 5 8.18 -3.97 -12.63
N GLU A 6 7.37 -4.55 -13.50
CA GLU A 6 5.94 -4.27 -13.62
C GLU A 6 5.17 -4.60 -12.33
N ARG A 7 5.65 -5.53 -11.52
CA ARG A 7 5.07 -5.89 -10.21
C ARG A 7 5.10 -4.71 -9.23
N HIS A 8 6.04 -3.76 -9.38
CA HIS A 8 6.03 -2.54 -8.58
C HIS A 8 4.77 -1.70 -8.84
N SER A 9 4.14 -1.83 -10.01
CA SER A 9 2.92 -1.09 -10.31
C SER A 9 1.77 -1.44 -9.36
N VAL A 10 1.70 -2.70 -8.87
CA VAL A 10 0.67 -3.14 -7.91
C VAL A 10 0.80 -2.40 -6.59
N LEU A 11 2.02 -2.30 -6.05
CA LEU A 11 2.30 -1.54 -4.84
C LEU A 11 1.95 -0.04 -5.03
N GLU A 12 2.32 0.53 -6.17
CA GLU A 12 2.06 1.94 -6.47
C GLU A 12 0.57 2.25 -6.70
N LEU A 13 -0.21 1.28 -7.19
CA LEU A 13 -1.67 1.35 -7.29
C LEU A 13 -2.33 1.18 -5.92
N ALA A 14 -1.82 0.27 -5.08
CA ALA A 14 -2.34 0.01 -3.74
C ALA A 14 -2.25 1.24 -2.83
N LYS A 15 -1.18 2.04 -2.98
CA LYS A 15 -1.00 3.31 -2.27
C LYS A 15 -2.01 4.38 -2.66
N GLY A 16 -2.52 4.37 -3.90
CA GLY A 16 -3.35 5.46 -4.46
C GLY A 16 -2.54 6.68 -4.91
N LYS A 17 -3.23 7.75 -5.37
CA LYS A 17 -2.66 8.99 -5.94
C LYS A 17 -1.70 8.76 -7.12
N LEU A 18 -1.92 7.71 -7.91
CA LEU A 18 -1.09 7.34 -9.05
C LEU A 18 -1.76 7.82 -10.34
N THR A 19 -1.09 8.70 -11.05
CA THR A 19 -1.53 9.23 -12.34
C THR A 19 -0.32 9.40 -13.26
N THR A 20 -0.53 9.20 -14.56
CA THR A 20 0.43 9.58 -15.60
C THR A 20 0.09 10.92 -16.25
N ASP A 21 -1.06 11.50 -15.90
CA ASP A 21 -1.58 12.78 -16.37
C ASP A 21 -2.09 13.60 -15.17
N PRO A 22 -1.20 14.25 -14.41
CA PRO A 22 -1.58 14.98 -13.19
C PRO A 22 -2.39 16.25 -13.46
N ASP A 23 -2.35 16.79 -14.68
CA ASP A 23 -3.10 17.99 -15.05
C ASP A 23 -4.61 17.68 -15.21
N ASN A 24 -4.95 16.44 -15.57
CA ASN A 24 -6.34 16.02 -15.80
C ASN A 24 -6.85 14.97 -14.80
N HIS A 25 -5.98 14.29 -14.06
CA HIS A 25 -6.35 13.17 -13.18
C HIS A 25 -5.62 13.19 -11.83
N THR A 26 -6.40 13.15 -10.74
CA THR A 26 -5.89 13.10 -9.35
C THR A 26 -5.18 11.77 -9.01
N GLY A 27 -5.45 10.70 -9.78
CA GLY A 27 -4.88 9.37 -9.54
C GLY A 27 -5.54 8.60 -8.39
N GLU A 28 -6.75 8.99 -8.00
CA GLU A 28 -7.47 8.42 -6.85
C GLU A 28 -8.49 7.35 -7.24
N GLY A 29 -8.94 7.35 -8.50
CA GLY A 29 -10.06 6.52 -8.98
C GLY A 29 -9.88 5.03 -8.69
N ILE A 30 -8.75 4.44 -9.07
CA ILE A 30 -8.50 3.00 -8.85
C ILE A 30 -8.54 2.66 -7.36
N PHE A 31 -7.94 3.49 -6.51
CA PHE A 31 -7.87 3.25 -5.07
C PHE A 31 -9.25 3.24 -4.41
N PHE A 32 -10.10 4.20 -4.76
CA PHE A 32 -11.44 4.31 -4.20
C PHE A 32 -12.39 3.27 -4.80
N SER A 33 -12.37 3.09 -6.14
CA SER A 33 -13.18 2.06 -6.78
C SER A 33 -12.85 0.68 -6.24
N SER A 34 -11.57 0.33 -6.03
CA SER A 34 -11.21 -0.99 -5.50
C SER A 34 -11.84 -1.29 -4.14
N ARG A 35 -12.05 -0.25 -3.32
CA ARG A 35 -12.62 -0.34 -1.96
C ARG A 35 -14.14 -0.22 -1.92
N MET A 36 -14.78 0.23 -3.00
CA MET A 36 -16.24 0.29 -3.11
C MET A 36 -16.87 -1.08 -3.38
N PHE A 37 -16.14 -1.99 -4.04
CA PHE A 37 -16.62 -3.32 -4.41
C PHE A 37 -16.27 -4.37 -3.34
N ASP A 38 -16.98 -5.50 -3.37
CA ASP A 38 -16.65 -6.66 -2.52
C ASP A 38 -15.46 -7.41 -3.07
N SER A 39 -15.31 -7.46 -4.40
CA SER A 39 -14.09 -7.90 -5.05
C SER A 39 -13.82 -6.99 -6.25
N PHE A 40 -12.60 -6.48 -6.34
CA PHE A 40 -12.12 -5.67 -7.43
C PHE A 40 -10.81 -6.26 -7.93
N THR A 41 -10.71 -6.46 -9.23
CA THR A 41 -9.53 -7.07 -9.85
C THR A 41 -9.16 -6.32 -11.12
N ILE A 42 -7.88 -6.07 -11.32
CA ILE A 42 -7.28 -5.66 -12.59
C ILE A 42 -6.26 -6.73 -12.99
N LEU A 43 -6.45 -7.29 -14.18
CA LEU A 43 -5.47 -8.16 -14.84
C LEU A 43 -4.92 -7.41 -16.06
N SER A 44 -3.60 -7.26 -16.13
CA SER A 44 -2.93 -6.66 -17.29
C SER A 44 -1.58 -7.34 -17.52
N GLY A 45 -1.40 -7.96 -18.69
CA GLY A 45 -0.22 -8.78 -18.97
C GLY A 45 -0.11 -9.93 -17.97
N ASN A 46 0.98 -9.93 -17.19
CA ASN A 46 1.23 -10.90 -16.11
C ASN A 46 0.91 -10.35 -14.72
N VAL A 47 0.54 -9.07 -14.61
CA VAL A 47 0.31 -8.39 -13.35
C VAL A 47 -1.16 -8.46 -12.97
N TYR A 48 -1.41 -8.74 -11.70
CA TYR A 48 -2.74 -8.87 -11.14
C TYR A 48 -2.84 -8.06 -9.84
N PHE A 49 -3.76 -7.10 -9.83
CA PHE A 49 -4.09 -6.25 -8.70
C PHE A 49 -5.49 -6.65 -8.24
N SER A 50 -5.66 -7.12 -7.00
CA SER A 50 -6.99 -7.38 -6.46
C SER A 50 -7.18 -6.94 -5.02
N HIS A 51 -8.35 -6.39 -4.76
CA HIS A 51 -8.81 -6.02 -3.43
C HIS A 51 -10.13 -6.74 -3.15
N THR A 52 -10.18 -7.49 -2.07
CA THR A 52 -11.40 -8.14 -1.56
C THR A 52 -11.78 -7.48 -0.25
N HIS A 53 -13.03 -7.06 -0.13
CA HIS A 53 -13.49 -6.43 1.10
C HIS A 53 -13.64 -7.44 2.24
N GLY A 54 -13.12 -7.10 3.42
CA GLY A 54 -13.28 -7.90 4.62
C GLY A 54 -12.38 -9.14 4.67
N GLU A 55 -11.61 -9.39 3.61
CA GLU A 55 -10.59 -10.43 3.57
C GLU A 55 -9.20 -9.81 3.58
N VAL A 56 -8.23 -10.62 4.02
CA VAL A 56 -6.82 -10.34 3.76
C VAL A 56 -6.67 -10.33 2.24
N GLU A 57 -6.22 -9.20 1.69
CA GLU A 57 -6.15 -9.00 0.24
C GLU A 57 -5.35 -10.16 -0.40
N ASP A 58 -5.67 -10.65 -1.58
CA ASP A 58 -4.88 -11.72 -2.23
C ASP A 58 -4.20 -11.12 -3.45
N TRP A 59 -3.12 -10.37 -3.23
CA TRP A 59 -2.33 -9.80 -4.32
C TRP A 59 -1.48 -10.89 -4.98
N ILE A 60 -2.09 -11.70 -5.84
CA ILE A 60 -1.38 -12.76 -6.57
C ILE A 60 -0.61 -12.10 -7.73
N LEU A 61 0.71 -12.27 -7.76
CA LEU A 61 1.60 -11.53 -8.69
C LEU A 61 1.72 -12.14 -10.09
N GLU A 62 1.23 -13.35 -10.34
CA GLU A 62 1.45 -14.03 -11.62
C GLU A 62 0.20 -14.77 -12.10
N HIS A 63 -0.22 -14.46 -13.33
CA HIS A 63 -1.08 -15.33 -14.12
C HIS A 63 -0.20 -16.16 -15.07
N GLN A 64 -0.42 -17.48 -15.15
CA GLN A 64 0.41 -18.37 -15.98
C GLN A 64 0.32 -18.11 -17.50
N LYS A 65 -0.56 -17.21 -17.94
CA LYS A 65 -0.71 -16.83 -19.35
C LYS A 65 -0.90 -15.33 -19.47
N SER A 66 0.08 -14.66 -20.05
CA SER A 66 -0.01 -13.26 -20.48
C SER A 66 -1.21 -13.09 -21.40
N GLN A 67 -2.15 -12.23 -21.02
CA GLN A 67 -3.25 -11.80 -21.89
C GLN A 67 -2.97 -10.41 -22.45
N THR A 68 -3.32 -10.18 -23.72
CA THR A 68 -3.22 -8.85 -24.32
C THR A 68 -4.37 -7.98 -23.82
N GLY A 69 -4.06 -6.75 -23.40
CA GLY A 69 -5.04 -5.78 -22.90
C GLY A 69 -5.16 -5.78 -21.37
N THR A 70 -6.22 -5.13 -20.89
CA THR A 70 -6.52 -4.99 -19.46
C THR A 70 -7.94 -5.43 -19.20
N MET A 71 -8.13 -6.35 -18.25
CA MET A 71 -9.44 -6.79 -17.78
C MET A 71 -9.66 -6.22 -16.37
N VAL A 72 -10.82 -5.58 -16.17
CA VAL A 72 -11.24 -5.11 -14.85
C VAL A 72 -12.50 -5.87 -14.45
N VAL A 73 -12.47 -6.56 -13.32
CA VAL A 73 -13.60 -7.29 -12.75
C VAL A 73 -14.02 -6.60 -11.46
N MET A 74 -15.33 -6.32 -11.35
CA MET A 74 -15.93 -5.66 -10.19
C MET A 74 -17.12 -6.49 -9.74
N LYS A 75 -17.13 -6.92 -8.48
CA LYS A 75 -18.23 -7.69 -7.88
C LYS A 75 -18.78 -6.94 -6.68
N LEU A 76 -20.10 -6.79 -6.64
CA LEU A 76 -20.83 -6.18 -5.54
C LEU A 76 -22.01 -7.07 -5.17
N SER A 77 -22.21 -7.29 -3.88
CA SER A 77 -23.42 -7.88 -3.33
C SER A 77 -24.60 -6.95 -3.56
N ASN A 78 -25.73 -7.51 -3.98
CA ASN A 78 -26.98 -6.75 -4.13
C ASN A 78 -27.45 -6.12 -2.80
N ASN A 79 -27.03 -6.69 -1.67
CA ASN A 79 -27.38 -6.24 -0.33
C ASN A 79 -26.13 -5.79 0.43
N THR A 80 -25.55 -4.66 0.03
CA THR A 80 -24.43 -4.04 0.75
C THR A 80 -24.90 -2.84 1.57
N SER A 81 -24.45 -2.76 2.83
CA SER A 81 -24.64 -1.57 3.66
C SER A 81 -23.55 -0.51 3.43
N ARG A 82 -22.49 -0.87 2.69
CA ARG A 82 -21.38 0.03 2.38
C ARG A 82 -21.83 1.10 1.41
N THR A 83 -21.55 2.34 1.75
CA THR A 83 -21.77 3.50 0.89
C THR A 83 -20.44 4.05 0.37
N SER A 84 -20.45 4.70 -0.80
CA SER A 84 -19.28 5.43 -1.30
C SER A 84 -18.79 6.45 -0.29
N LYS A 85 -19.70 7.14 0.41
CA LYS A 85 -19.38 8.09 1.47
C LYS A 85 -18.54 7.46 2.60
N GLN A 86 -18.95 6.30 3.13
CA GLN A 86 -18.15 5.61 4.16
C GLN A 86 -16.74 5.26 3.68
N VAL A 87 -16.59 4.89 2.41
CA VAL A 87 -15.28 4.62 1.82
C VAL A 87 -14.45 5.92 1.75
N PHE A 88 -15.00 7.01 1.23
CA PHE A 88 -14.29 8.30 1.20
C PHE A 88 -13.89 8.77 2.60
N ASP A 89 -14.85 8.82 3.52
CA ASP A 89 -14.64 9.26 4.91
C ASP A 89 -13.54 8.44 5.63
N SER A 90 -13.28 7.19 5.21
CA SER A 90 -12.21 6.37 5.80
C SER A 90 -10.79 6.79 5.41
N PHE A 91 -10.63 7.56 4.33
CA PHE A 91 -9.34 7.95 3.76
C PHE A 91 -9.16 9.46 3.54
N THR A 92 -10.22 10.25 3.74
CA THR A 92 -10.19 11.71 3.63
C THR A 92 -10.14 12.39 4.99
N SER A 93 -9.52 13.56 5.07
CA SER A 93 -9.58 14.42 6.27
C SER A 93 -10.90 15.19 6.38
N ASP A 94 -11.36 15.44 7.61
CA ASP A 94 -12.60 16.15 7.89
C ASP A 94 -12.56 17.64 7.46
N ASP A 95 -11.38 18.26 7.46
CA ASP A 95 -11.23 19.70 7.23
C ASP A 95 -11.30 20.11 5.74
N ASP A 96 -10.81 19.25 4.84
CA ASP A 96 -10.63 19.57 3.41
C ASP A 96 -11.12 18.47 2.45
N TYR A 97 -11.68 17.37 2.97
CA TYR A 97 -12.00 16.17 2.19
C TYR A 97 -10.83 15.63 1.33
N GLY A 98 -9.59 16.03 1.64
CA GLY A 98 -8.42 15.60 0.91
C GLY A 98 -8.11 14.14 1.22
N PHE A 99 -7.80 13.33 0.20
CA PHE A 99 -7.31 11.96 0.37
C PHE A 99 -5.93 11.99 1.08
N THR A 100 -5.92 11.98 2.40
CA THR A 100 -4.72 12.22 3.21
C THR A 100 -4.22 10.96 3.91
N LYS A 101 -5.01 9.89 3.91
CA LYS A 101 -4.68 8.63 4.56
C LYS A 101 -4.59 7.49 3.56
N THR A 102 -3.58 6.63 3.68
CA THR A 102 -3.48 5.40 2.86
C THR A 102 -3.09 4.18 3.70
N ILE A 103 -3.38 2.99 3.16
CA ILE A 103 -2.92 1.71 3.71
C ILE A 103 -2.01 1.08 2.66
N VAL A 104 -0.79 0.75 3.07
CA VAL A 104 0.25 0.18 2.20
C VAL A 104 0.53 -1.25 2.64
N PRO A 105 0.13 -2.26 1.86
CA PRO A 105 0.42 -3.66 2.14
C PRO A 105 1.92 -3.91 2.02
N VAL A 106 2.61 -4.14 3.14
CA VAL A 106 4.07 -4.22 3.18
C VAL A 106 4.58 -5.45 2.43
N ARG A 107 3.83 -6.57 2.46
CA ARG A 107 4.16 -7.79 1.71
C ARG A 107 4.30 -7.56 0.20
N LEU A 108 3.64 -6.56 -0.38
CA LEU A 108 3.81 -6.19 -1.81
C LEU A 108 5.21 -5.65 -2.14
N THR A 109 6.01 -5.35 -1.11
CA THR A 109 7.41 -4.97 -1.28
C THR A 109 8.34 -6.19 -1.40
N GLN A 110 7.84 -7.39 -1.05
CA GLN A 110 8.56 -8.64 -1.22
C GLN A 110 8.57 -9.04 -2.69
N TYR A 111 9.72 -9.56 -3.14
CA TYR A 111 9.93 -10.03 -4.50
C TYR A 111 10.35 -11.49 -4.44
N GLY A 112 9.49 -12.40 -4.89
CA GLY A 112 9.73 -13.84 -4.72
C GLY A 112 9.93 -14.20 -3.25
N ASP A 113 10.99 -14.94 -2.93
CA ASP A 113 11.32 -15.38 -1.56
C ASP A 113 12.09 -14.33 -0.73
N ASP A 114 12.19 -13.08 -1.21
CA ASP A 114 12.94 -12.04 -0.51
C ASP A 114 12.31 -11.67 0.83
N LYS A 115 13.14 -11.74 1.89
CA LYS A 115 12.82 -11.17 3.20
C LYS A 115 13.00 -9.65 3.17
N LEU A 116 12.17 -8.92 3.91
CA LEU A 116 12.20 -7.45 3.99
C LEU A 116 13.35 -6.96 4.88
N VAL A 117 14.59 -7.15 4.44
CA VAL A 117 15.78 -6.92 5.27
C VAL A 117 16.52 -5.62 4.95
N SER A 118 16.43 -5.13 3.71
CA SER A 118 17.33 -4.08 3.20
C SER A 118 16.70 -2.68 3.19
N ARG A 119 17.56 -1.65 3.25
CA ARG A 119 17.14 -0.25 3.02
C ARG A 119 16.57 -0.02 1.63
N SER A 120 17.05 -0.76 0.63
CA SER A 120 16.56 -0.62 -0.74
C SER A 120 15.08 -1.00 -0.85
N GLN A 121 14.66 -2.07 -0.16
CA GLN A 121 13.26 -2.47 -0.05
C GLN A 121 12.43 -1.41 0.68
N ALA A 122 12.93 -0.89 1.81
CA ALA A 122 12.26 0.19 2.53
C ALA A 122 12.08 1.44 1.66
N LYS A 123 13.10 1.86 0.92
CA LYS A 123 12.99 3.00 -0.01
C LYS A 123 11.96 2.78 -1.09
N ARG A 124 11.84 1.55 -1.63
CA ARG A 124 10.79 1.20 -2.60
C ARG A 124 9.39 1.26 -1.97
N LEU A 125 9.22 0.75 -0.76
CA LEU A 125 7.98 0.88 0.01
C LEU A 125 7.59 2.36 0.17
N LEU A 126 8.57 3.22 0.48
CA LEU A 126 8.38 4.64 0.79
C LEU A 126 8.17 5.56 -0.43
N VAL A 127 8.35 5.06 -1.66
CA VAL A 127 8.09 5.86 -2.88
C VAL A 127 6.65 6.40 -2.84
N ARG A 128 6.51 7.72 -2.99
CA ARG A 128 5.23 8.46 -3.02
C ARG A 128 4.41 8.41 -1.73
N VAL A 129 4.96 7.87 -0.65
CA VAL A 129 4.31 7.81 0.65
C VAL A 129 4.21 9.22 1.28
N ASP A 130 5.13 10.11 0.92
CA ASP A 130 5.17 11.54 1.28
C ASP A 130 3.99 12.36 0.73
N LYS A 131 3.13 11.78 -0.12
CA LYS A 131 1.89 12.41 -0.60
C LYS A 131 0.73 12.32 0.40
N PHE A 132 0.92 11.65 1.54
CA PHE A 132 -0.10 11.37 2.55
C PHE A 132 0.30 11.99 3.89
N LYS A 133 -0.69 12.30 4.72
CA LYS A 133 -0.48 12.73 6.12
C LYS A 133 -0.41 11.51 7.04
N THR A 134 -1.28 10.52 6.83
CA THR A 134 -1.29 9.28 7.62
C THR A 134 -1.05 8.07 6.72
N VAL A 135 -0.10 7.22 7.08
CA VAL A 135 0.27 6.05 6.31
C VAL A 135 0.24 4.86 7.25
N ILE A 136 -0.67 3.93 6.95
CA ILE A 136 -0.76 2.66 7.65
C ILE A 136 0.07 1.64 6.87
N PHE A 137 1.10 1.10 7.49
CA PHE A 137 1.88 -0.01 6.96
C PHE A 137 1.26 -1.31 7.45
N ASP A 138 0.61 -2.05 6.55
CA ASP A 138 -0.01 -3.33 6.86
C ASP A 138 1.03 -4.46 6.74
N PHE A 139 1.39 -5.03 7.89
CA PHE A 139 2.36 -6.13 8.03
C PHE A 139 1.71 -7.52 8.06
N ASN A 140 0.44 -7.64 7.70
CA ASN A 140 -0.17 -8.96 7.58
C ASN A 140 0.60 -9.83 6.58
N GLU A 141 0.79 -11.11 6.92
CA GLU A 141 1.64 -12.08 6.21
C GLU A 141 3.13 -11.73 6.12
N VAL A 142 3.60 -10.67 6.79
CA VAL A 142 5.02 -10.38 6.92
C VAL A 142 5.56 -11.12 8.14
N GLU A 143 6.34 -12.19 7.91
CA GLU A 143 6.95 -12.96 9.01
C GLU A 143 7.90 -12.12 9.86
N SER A 144 8.78 -11.34 9.20
CA SER A 144 9.78 -10.51 9.86
C SER A 144 10.31 -9.42 8.92
N ILE A 145 10.88 -8.37 9.52
CA ILE A 145 11.64 -7.33 8.82
C ILE A 145 13.06 -7.26 9.38
N GLY A 146 14.03 -6.81 8.59
CA GLY A 146 15.40 -6.58 9.05
C GLY A 146 15.57 -5.21 9.69
N GLN A 147 16.62 -5.08 10.52
CA GLN A 147 16.95 -3.83 11.19
C GLN A 147 17.11 -2.66 10.21
N ALA A 148 17.77 -2.88 9.07
CA ALA A 148 18.00 -1.83 8.08
C ALA A 148 16.70 -1.35 7.40
N PHE A 149 15.73 -2.25 7.21
CA PHE A 149 14.40 -1.90 6.74
C PHE A 149 13.64 -1.06 7.77
N ALA A 150 13.57 -1.55 9.02
CA ALA A 150 12.88 -0.86 10.12
C ALA A 150 13.48 0.52 10.38
N ASP A 151 14.81 0.63 10.40
CA ASP A 151 15.55 1.88 10.59
C ASP A 151 15.23 2.92 9.50
N GLU A 152 15.15 2.48 8.24
CA GLU A 152 14.84 3.38 7.13
C GLU A 152 13.38 3.90 7.20
N VAL A 153 12.41 3.03 7.50
CA VAL A 153 10.98 3.39 7.55
C VAL A 153 10.62 4.19 8.81
N PHE A 154 10.94 3.68 9.99
CA PHE A 154 10.39 4.19 11.24
C PHE A 154 11.31 5.18 11.97
N ARG A 155 12.55 5.37 11.51
CA ARG A 155 13.45 6.40 12.05
C ARG A 155 13.91 7.39 10.99
N VAL A 156 14.55 6.94 9.92
CA VAL A 156 15.11 7.87 8.91
C VAL A 156 14.02 8.62 8.17
N PHE A 157 13.01 7.91 7.66
CA PHE A 157 11.89 8.54 6.95
C PHE A 157 11.00 9.35 7.90
N ALA A 158 10.63 8.78 9.05
CA ALA A 158 9.89 9.51 10.09
C ALA A 158 10.56 10.85 10.48
N ASN A 159 11.87 10.86 10.71
CA ASN A 159 12.59 12.09 11.10
C ASN A 159 12.69 13.12 9.97
N ARG A 160 12.57 12.70 8.71
CA ARG A 160 12.51 13.60 7.55
C ARG A 160 11.10 14.14 7.30
N HIS A 161 10.08 13.48 7.84
CA HIS A 161 8.67 13.81 7.65
C HIS A 161 7.95 13.87 9.00
N PRO A 162 8.32 14.82 9.89
CA PRO A 162 7.81 14.88 11.26
C PRO A 162 6.30 15.16 11.35
N ASP A 163 5.72 15.74 10.29
CA ASP A 163 4.29 16.04 10.20
C ASP A 163 3.45 14.83 9.71
N MET A 164 4.10 13.70 9.39
CA MET A 164 3.42 12.48 8.94
C MET A 164 3.24 11.49 10.09
N GLU A 165 2.09 10.83 10.10
CA GLU A 165 1.79 9.74 11.01
C GLU A 165 2.05 8.39 10.33
N LEU A 166 3.02 7.62 10.84
CA LEU A 166 3.38 6.30 10.32
C LEU A 166 2.91 5.23 11.30
N VAL A 167 1.91 4.44 10.92
CA VAL A 167 1.25 3.48 11.81
C VAL A 167 1.51 2.05 11.34
N PRO A 168 2.18 1.19 12.13
CA PRO A 168 2.25 -0.23 11.84
C PRO A 168 0.92 -0.92 12.21
N LEU A 169 0.31 -1.64 11.27
CA LEU A 169 -0.89 -2.46 11.47
C LEU A 169 -0.56 -3.94 11.24
N TYR A 170 -1.19 -4.82 12.01
CA TYR A 170 -0.98 -6.29 11.97
C TYR A 170 0.50 -6.73 12.11
N ALA A 171 1.34 -5.88 12.71
CA ALA A 171 2.73 -6.20 12.99
C ALA A 171 2.83 -7.25 14.09
N ASN A 172 3.39 -8.42 13.76
CA ASN A 172 3.65 -9.47 14.73
C ASN A 172 4.80 -9.10 15.68
N ASN A 173 5.07 -9.96 16.67
CA ASN A 173 6.11 -9.73 17.68
C ASN A 173 7.52 -9.50 17.08
N ALA A 174 7.90 -10.24 16.05
CA ALA A 174 9.23 -10.11 15.42
C ALA A 174 9.35 -8.78 14.66
N VAL A 175 8.29 -8.36 13.97
CA VAL A 175 8.21 -7.06 13.29
C VAL A 175 8.28 -5.92 14.32
N MET A 176 7.44 -5.96 15.36
CA MET A 176 7.39 -4.93 16.39
C MET A 176 8.71 -4.79 17.16
N GLN A 177 9.43 -5.88 17.41
CA GLN A 177 10.76 -5.82 18.02
C GLN A 177 11.75 -4.98 17.18
N MET A 178 11.72 -5.13 15.86
CA MET A 178 12.60 -4.38 14.96
C MET A 178 12.18 -2.91 14.83
N ILE A 179 10.87 -2.64 14.80
CA ILE A 179 10.33 -1.27 14.84
C ILE A 179 10.77 -0.56 16.13
N ASN A 180 10.54 -1.18 17.29
CA ASN A 180 10.91 -0.63 18.59
C ASN A 180 12.42 -0.41 18.71
N ARG A 181 13.23 -1.30 18.14
CA ARG A 181 14.69 -1.13 18.11
C ARG A 181 15.10 0.08 17.27
N ALA A 182 14.46 0.29 16.12
CA ALA A 182 14.72 1.44 15.26
C ALA A 182 14.39 2.77 15.98
N THR A 183 13.24 2.84 16.65
CA THR A 183 12.76 4.06 17.33
C THR A 183 13.43 4.31 18.68
N SER A 184 13.86 3.28 19.40
CA SER A 184 14.55 3.44 20.71
C SER A 184 15.95 4.06 20.59
N SER A 185 16.50 4.14 19.38
CA SER A 185 17.80 4.77 19.10
C SER A 185 17.80 6.30 19.32
N GLU A 186 16.66 6.88 19.70
CA GLU A 186 16.44 8.33 19.88
C GLU A 186 16.83 8.90 21.26
N LYS A 187 17.45 8.13 22.16
CA LYS A 187 17.92 8.69 23.43
C LYS A 187 19.45 8.84 23.49
N PRO A 188 20.02 9.98 23.06
CA PRO A 188 21.14 10.61 23.76
C PRO A 188 20.68 11.34 25.03
#